data_AF-A0A395V3G2-F1
#
_entry.id   AF-A0A395V3G2-F1
#
_cell.length_a   1.000
_cell.length_b   1.000
_cell.length_c   1.000
_cell.angle_alpha   90.00
_cell.angle_beta   90.00
_cell.angle_gamma   90.00
#
_symmetry.space_group_name_H-M   'P 1'
#
loop_
_entity.id
_entity.type
_entity.pdbx_description
1 polymer ?
#
loop_
_entity_poly.entity_id
_entity_poly.type
_entity_poly.pdbx_seq_one_letter_code
_entity_poly.pdbx_strand_id
1 'polypeptide(L)'
;MKYTTTDELEHFSFTEAYIADVQVTGGFFHMTLSNVTILPENSCNRDIREMRANDLVLKIEEPVIRSLVLEGYKVYDANGALLRTCEDEVIDQAAWNETIRSFADGTLYALKRDGENYIFEIDAPDEEEYVLAVSGTHNTASWDRFLNK
;
A
#
# COMPACT_ATOMS: atom_id res chain seq x y z
N MET A 1 15.98 -5.79 -18.22
CA MET A 1 16.30 -4.40 -17.86
C MET A 1 15.20 -4.01 -16.90
N LYS A 2 15.54 -3.63 -15.66
CA LYS A 2 14.56 -3.28 -14.64
C LYS A 2 14.21 -1.80 -14.77
N TYR A 3 12.92 -1.45 -14.77
CA TYR A 3 12.48 -0.06 -14.64
C TYR A 3 12.50 0.30 -13.16
N THR A 4 12.96 1.50 -12.85
CA THR A 4 13.00 2.02 -11.48
C THR A 4 12.69 3.50 -11.50
N THR A 5 11.73 3.92 -10.69
CA THR A 5 11.49 5.33 -10.37
C THR A 5 11.84 5.59 -8.92
N THR A 6 12.19 6.83 -8.62
CA THR A 6 12.50 7.32 -7.27
C THR A 6 11.60 8.52 -7.00
N ASP A 7 10.88 8.51 -5.90
CA ASP A 7 9.98 9.60 -5.49
C ASP A 7 8.94 10.01 -6.55
N GLU A 8 8.27 9.02 -7.16
CA GLU A 8 7.21 9.23 -8.15
C GLU A 8 5.94 8.42 -7.84
N LEU A 9 5.60 8.20 -6.56
CA LEU A 9 4.43 7.38 -6.19
C LEU A 9 3.11 7.94 -6.70
N GLU A 10 3.02 9.26 -6.85
CA GLU A 10 1.89 9.97 -7.42
C GLU A 10 1.60 9.60 -8.89
N HIS A 11 2.57 8.99 -9.58
CA HIS A 11 2.42 8.50 -10.96
C HIS A 11 2.02 7.01 -11.03
N PHE A 12 1.59 6.44 -9.91
CA PHE A 12 1.02 5.10 -9.84
C PHE A 12 -0.39 5.18 -9.25
N SER A 13 -1.24 4.24 -9.65
CA SER A 13 -2.49 3.97 -8.96
C SER A 13 -2.46 2.55 -8.40
N PHE A 14 -2.82 2.45 -7.14
CA PHE A 14 -2.80 1.21 -6.36
C PHE A 14 -4.20 0.65 -6.11
N THR A 15 -5.29 1.25 -6.60
CA THR A 15 -6.69 0.91 -6.24
C THR A 15 -7.06 -0.58 -6.30
N GLU A 16 -6.36 -1.39 -7.09
CA GLU A 16 -6.58 -2.84 -7.20
C GLU A 16 -5.27 -3.63 -7.07
N ALA A 17 -4.30 -3.08 -6.34
CA ALA A 17 -2.99 -3.67 -6.23
C ALA A 17 -3.02 -4.82 -5.23
N TYR A 18 -2.63 -6.01 -5.69
CA TYR A 18 -2.53 -7.19 -4.85
C TYR A 18 -1.18 -7.22 -4.14
N ILE A 19 -1.20 -7.49 -2.83
CA ILE A 19 0.00 -7.55 -1.99
C ILE A 19 0.53 -8.98 -2.00
N ALA A 20 1.56 -9.22 -2.81
CA ALA A 20 2.17 -10.54 -2.92
C ALA A 20 3.08 -10.87 -1.73
N ASP A 21 3.74 -9.87 -1.15
CA ASP A 21 4.63 -10.03 0.01
C ASP A 21 4.90 -8.69 0.69
N VAL A 22 5.11 -8.71 2.00
CA VAL A 22 5.51 -7.54 2.80
C VAL A 22 6.64 -7.92 3.74
N GLN A 23 7.74 -7.15 3.68
CA GLN A 23 8.93 -7.39 4.50
C GLN A 23 9.32 -6.13 5.24
N VAL A 24 9.37 -6.24 6.57
CA VAL A 24 9.93 -5.23 7.46
C VAL A 24 11.06 -5.87 8.23
N THR A 25 12.31 -5.58 7.86
CA THR A 25 13.49 -6.13 8.55
C THR A 25 14.68 -5.20 8.40
N GLY A 26 15.39 -4.94 9.51
CA GLY A 26 16.74 -4.38 9.49
C GLY A 26 16.87 -3.00 8.82
N GLY A 27 15.85 -2.14 8.91
CA GLY A 27 15.87 -0.82 8.28
C GLY A 27 15.41 -0.82 6.82
N PHE A 28 14.68 -1.84 6.38
CA PHE A 28 14.04 -1.89 5.08
C PHE A 28 12.56 -2.21 5.22
N PHE A 29 11.73 -1.48 4.47
CA PHE A 29 10.31 -1.72 4.29
C PHE A 29 10.12 -1.94 2.79
N HIS A 30 9.79 -3.18 2.42
CA HIS A 30 9.54 -3.56 1.05
C HIS A 30 8.16 -4.19 0.93
N MET A 31 7.43 -3.82 -0.12
CA MET A 31 6.14 -4.42 -0.47
C MET A 31 6.19 -4.83 -1.94
N THR A 32 5.85 -6.08 -2.22
CA THR A 32 5.74 -6.58 -3.59
C THR A 32 4.28 -6.54 -4.00
N LEU A 33 4.00 -5.76 -5.06
CA LEU A 33 2.66 -5.44 -5.51
C LEU A 33 2.44 -5.92 -6.93
N SER A 34 1.30 -6.54 -7.18
CA SER A 34 0.84 -6.87 -8.52
C SER A 34 -0.40 -6.07 -8.90
N ASN A 35 -0.71 -6.01 -10.19
CA ASN A 35 -1.84 -5.23 -10.71
C ASN A 35 -1.75 -3.72 -10.43
N VAL A 36 -0.52 -3.19 -10.28
CA VAL A 36 -0.31 -1.75 -10.09
C VAL A 36 -0.49 -1.04 -11.43
N THR A 37 -1.30 0.01 -11.45
CA THR A 37 -1.44 0.88 -12.63
C THR A 37 -0.30 1.89 -12.65
N ILE A 38 0.36 2.02 -13.79
CA ILE A 38 1.38 3.03 -14.07
C ILE A 38 0.74 4.10 -14.95
N LEU A 39 0.72 5.34 -14.47
CA LEU A 39 0.11 6.46 -15.17
C LEU A 39 1.01 6.96 -16.33
N PRO A 40 0.45 7.66 -17.33
CA PRO A 40 1.22 8.24 -18.43
C PRO A 40 2.33 9.21 -17.98
N GLU A 41 2.16 9.87 -16.83
CA GLU A 41 3.09 10.85 -16.28
C GLU A 41 4.33 10.21 -15.65
N ASN A 42 4.32 8.89 -15.42
CA ASN A 42 5.46 8.17 -14.86
C ASN A 42 6.69 8.28 -15.77
N SER A 43 7.86 8.62 -15.22
CA SER A 43 9.05 8.90 -16.02
C SER A 43 9.58 7.70 -16.83
N CYS A 44 9.25 6.48 -16.41
CA CYS A 44 9.59 5.26 -17.15
C CYS A 44 8.53 4.89 -18.19
N ASN A 45 7.29 5.40 -18.07
CA ASN A 45 6.24 5.15 -19.05
C ASN A 45 6.43 6.08 -20.25
N ARG A 46 6.69 5.49 -21.43
CA ARG A 46 6.84 6.24 -22.69
C ARG A 46 5.56 6.25 -23.52
N ASP A 47 4.51 5.59 -23.06
CA ASP A 47 3.20 5.59 -23.69
C ASP A 47 2.32 6.68 -23.07
N ILE A 48 1.38 7.22 -23.85
CA ILE A 48 0.38 8.19 -23.38
C ILE A 48 -0.76 7.51 -22.62
N ARG A 49 -0.78 6.18 -22.60
CA ARG A 49 -1.81 5.36 -21.97
C ARG A 49 -1.36 4.88 -20.60
N GLU A 50 -2.34 4.54 -19.78
CA GLU A 50 -2.11 3.75 -18.57
C GLU A 50 -1.58 2.37 -18.93
N MET A 51 -0.58 1.95 -18.16
CA MET A 51 0.00 0.61 -18.25
C MET A 51 -0.17 -0.08 -16.90
N ARG A 52 0.20 -1.35 -16.85
CA ARG A 52 0.15 -2.16 -15.63
C ARG A 52 1.51 -2.80 -15.37
N ALA A 53 1.88 -2.95 -14.10
CA ALA A 53 2.99 -3.78 -13.67
C ALA A 53 2.53 -4.85 -12.68
N ASN A 54 3.15 -6.01 -12.82
CA ASN A 54 3.14 -7.05 -11.81
C ASN A 54 4.53 -7.13 -11.17
N ASP A 55 4.58 -7.72 -9.96
CA ASP A 55 5.80 -7.89 -9.20
C ASP A 55 6.58 -6.57 -9.00
N LEU A 56 5.84 -5.46 -8.88
CA LEU A 56 6.41 -4.15 -8.57
C LEU A 56 6.90 -4.18 -7.13
N VAL A 57 8.20 -3.95 -6.95
CA VAL A 57 8.81 -3.87 -5.63
C VAL A 57 8.86 -2.41 -5.22
N LEU A 58 8.01 -2.04 -4.27
CA LEU A 58 8.05 -0.77 -3.58
C LEU A 58 9.03 -0.86 -2.40
N LYS A 59 9.87 0.16 -2.24
CA LYS A 59 10.80 0.27 -1.12
C LYS A 59 10.73 1.67 -0.50
N ILE A 60 10.79 1.72 0.82
CA ILE A 60 11.00 2.97 1.59
C ILE A 60 12.37 2.90 2.26
N GLU A 61 13.20 3.91 2.04
CA GLU A 61 14.53 4.05 2.66
C GLU A 61 14.42 4.66 4.07
N GLU A 62 15.24 4.14 4.98
CA GLU A 62 15.23 4.51 6.41
C GLU A 62 13.81 4.50 7.03
N PRO A 63 13.06 3.39 6.86
CA PRO A 63 11.66 3.33 7.24
C PRO A 63 11.51 3.36 8.76
N VAL A 64 10.56 4.16 9.22
CA VAL A 64 10.08 4.14 10.61
C VAL A 64 8.57 4.00 10.58
N ILE A 65 8.05 2.88 11.08
CA ILE A 65 6.61 2.70 11.28
C ILE A 65 6.17 3.70 12.35
N ARG A 66 5.19 4.55 12.01
CA ARG A 66 4.68 5.62 12.88
C ARG A 66 3.40 5.21 13.57
N SER A 67 2.50 4.56 12.86
CA SER A 67 1.25 4.06 13.38
C SER A 67 0.75 2.89 12.54
N LEU A 68 -0.02 2.03 13.18
CA LEU A 68 -0.80 0.99 12.55
C LEU A 68 -2.17 0.97 13.24
N VAL A 69 -3.22 1.14 12.45
CA VAL A 69 -4.60 1.27 12.92
C VAL A 69 -5.45 0.27 12.16
N LEU A 70 -6.26 -0.51 12.89
CA LEU A 70 -7.38 -1.27 12.37
C LEU A 70 -8.58 -0.32 12.27
N GLU A 71 -9.12 -0.14 11.07
CA GLU A 71 -10.24 0.78 10.83
C GLU A 71 -11.56 0.22 11.35
N GLY A 72 -12.28 1.06 12.08
CA GLY A 72 -13.62 0.76 12.55
C GLY A 72 -14.65 0.89 11.43
N TYR A 73 -15.73 0.13 11.53
CA TYR A 73 -16.81 0.15 10.56
C TYR A 73 -18.18 0.42 11.21
N LYS A 74 -19.13 0.88 10.40
CA LYS A 74 -20.52 1.11 10.80
C LYS A 74 -21.42 0.08 10.14
N VAL A 75 -22.26 -0.56 10.95
CA VAL A 75 -23.24 -1.54 10.47
C VAL A 75 -24.61 -0.86 10.40
N TYR A 76 -25.26 -0.94 9.25
CA TYR A 76 -26.60 -0.41 9.02
C TYR A 76 -27.60 -1.54 8.72
N ASP A 77 -28.86 -1.35 9.08
CA ASP A 77 -29.93 -2.27 8.68
C ASP A 77 -30.36 -2.05 7.21
N ALA A 78 -31.27 -2.88 6.71
CA ALA A 78 -31.78 -2.79 5.35
C ALA A 78 -32.56 -1.49 5.04
N ASN A 79 -32.93 -0.72 6.07
CA ASN A 79 -33.57 0.59 5.95
C ASN A 79 -32.57 1.74 6.05
N GLY A 80 -31.26 1.44 6.20
CA GLY A 80 -30.20 2.44 6.37
C GLY A 80 -30.09 2.99 7.80
N ALA A 81 -30.74 2.37 8.79
CA ALA A 81 -30.61 2.79 10.18
C ALA A 81 -29.34 2.19 10.82
N LEU A 82 -28.56 3.02 11.51
CA LEU A 82 -27.32 2.60 12.18
C LEU A 82 -27.63 1.60 13.31
N LEU A 83 -27.04 0.41 13.22
CA LEU A 83 -27.16 -0.66 14.22
C LEU A 83 -26.01 -0.62 15.22
N ARG A 84 -24.75 -0.57 14.74
CA ARG A 84 -23.58 -0.40 15.62
C ARG A 84 -22.46 0.36 14.91
N THR A 85 -21.60 0.94 15.72
CA THR A 85 -20.29 1.47 15.31
C THR A 85 -19.22 0.65 16.00
N CYS A 86 -18.26 0.13 15.24
CA CYS A 86 -16.97 -0.30 15.72
C CYS A 86 -16.01 0.89 15.54
N GLU A 87 -15.25 1.23 16.57
CA GLU A 87 -14.29 2.34 16.52
C GLU A 87 -12.92 1.82 16.06
N ASP A 88 -12.08 2.73 15.59
CA ASP A 88 -10.69 2.42 15.19
C ASP A 88 -9.88 1.89 16.38
N GLU A 89 -9.04 0.89 16.11
CA GLU A 89 -8.13 0.30 17.10
C GLU A 89 -6.68 0.56 16.71
N VAL A 90 -5.92 1.18 17.62
CA VAL A 90 -4.47 1.35 17.45
C VAL A 90 -3.76 0.06 17.85
N ILE A 91 -3.06 -0.55 16.90
CA ILE A 91 -2.33 -1.80 17.12
C ILE A 91 -1.07 -1.53 17.95
N ASP A 92 -0.85 -2.36 18.97
CA ASP A 92 0.33 -2.28 19.84
C ASP A 92 1.62 -2.49 19.03
N GLN A 93 2.67 -1.73 19.35
CA GLN A 93 3.95 -1.78 18.63
C GLN A 93 4.59 -3.18 18.66
N ALA A 94 4.34 -3.96 19.72
CA ALA A 94 4.83 -5.32 19.82
C ALA A 94 4.20 -6.25 18.76
N ALA A 95 2.99 -5.93 18.28
CA ALA A 95 2.26 -6.70 17.28
C ALA A 95 2.51 -6.24 15.84
N TRP A 96 3.08 -5.05 15.60
CA TRP A 96 3.25 -4.47 14.26
C TRP A 96 3.90 -5.42 13.25
N ASN A 97 4.98 -6.10 13.62
CA ASN A 97 5.66 -7.00 12.69
C ASN A 97 4.82 -8.21 12.29
N GLU A 98 3.95 -8.68 13.18
CA GLU A 98 3.05 -9.79 12.91
C GLU A 98 1.89 -9.32 12.02
N THR A 99 1.24 -8.22 12.38
CA THR A 99 0.14 -7.63 11.60
C THR A 99 0.59 -7.18 10.21
N ILE A 100 1.77 -6.57 10.06
CA ILE A 100 2.24 -6.16 8.72
C ILE A 100 2.53 -7.37 7.83
N ARG A 101 2.94 -8.51 8.41
CA ARG A 101 3.14 -9.74 7.64
C ARG A 101 1.81 -10.38 7.22
N SER A 102 0.73 -10.17 7.97
CA SER A 102 -0.59 -10.71 7.60
C SER A 102 -1.22 -9.97 6.42
N PHE A 103 -0.68 -8.82 5.99
CA PHE A 103 -1.14 -8.11 4.79
C PHE A 103 -0.82 -8.81 3.47
N ALA A 104 0.10 -9.78 3.47
CA ALA A 104 0.32 -10.62 2.29
C ALA A 104 -0.97 -11.35 1.93
N ASP A 105 -1.22 -11.53 0.63
CA ASP A 105 -2.49 -12.00 0.07
C ASP A 105 -3.66 -11.02 0.16
N GLY A 106 -3.47 -9.83 0.73
CA GLY A 106 -4.45 -8.74 0.77
C GLY A 106 -4.38 -7.84 -0.47
N THR A 107 -5.08 -6.71 -0.38
CA THR A 107 -5.02 -5.65 -1.40
C THR A 107 -4.63 -4.32 -0.78
N LEU A 108 -3.85 -3.54 -1.52
CA LEU A 108 -3.57 -2.15 -1.20
C LEU A 108 -4.59 -1.33 -1.97
N TYR A 109 -5.41 -0.52 -1.29
CA TYR A 109 -6.40 0.34 -1.94
C TYR A 109 -5.81 1.69 -2.33
N ALA A 110 -4.98 2.25 -1.44
CA ALA A 110 -4.31 3.50 -1.72
C ALA A 110 -2.94 3.59 -1.05
N LEU A 111 -2.05 4.31 -1.71
CA LEU A 111 -0.78 4.75 -1.15
C LEU A 111 -0.66 6.24 -1.40
N LYS A 112 -0.63 7.01 -0.30
CA LYS A 112 -0.58 8.48 -0.34
C LYS A 112 0.63 8.97 0.43
N ARG A 113 1.17 10.12 0.02
CA ARG A 113 2.19 10.83 0.78
C ARG A 113 1.53 11.93 1.60
N ASP A 114 1.74 11.90 2.91
CA ASP A 114 1.32 12.94 3.85
C ASP A 114 2.55 13.46 4.62
N GLY A 115 3.10 14.57 4.16
CA GLY A 115 4.38 15.09 4.65
C GLY A 115 5.53 14.10 4.48
N GLU A 116 6.08 13.64 5.60
CA GLU A 116 7.16 12.64 5.65
C GLU A 116 6.65 11.19 5.64
N ASN A 117 5.33 10.99 5.74
CA ASN A 117 4.71 9.68 5.86
C ASN A 117 4.18 9.17 4.52
N TYR A 118 4.36 7.89 4.32
CA TYR A 118 3.69 7.05 3.35
C TYR A 118 2.52 6.37 4.07
N ILE A 119 1.30 6.68 3.65
CA ILE A 119 0.06 6.16 4.22
C ILE A 119 -0.47 5.08 3.29
N PHE A 120 -0.53 3.85 3.80
CA PHE A 120 -1.04 2.68 3.13
C PHE A 120 -2.44 2.36 3.67
N GLU A 121 -3.43 2.34 2.79
CA GLU A 121 -4.80 1.88 3.08
C GLU A 121 -4.92 0.45 2.53
N ILE A 122 -5.05 -0.53 3.43
CA ILE A 122 -4.88 -1.95 3.14
C ILE A 122 -6.16 -2.69 3.50
N ASP A 123 -6.66 -3.52 2.59
CA ASP A 123 -7.69 -4.52 2.87
C ASP A 123 -6.98 -5.87 3.04
N ALA A 124 -6.90 -6.32 4.29
CA ALA A 124 -6.16 -7.51 4.67
C ALA A 124 -6.98 -8.79 4.39
N PRO A 125 -6.32 -9.97 4.30
CA PRO A 125 -7.00 -11.23 3.95
C PRO A 125 -8.09 -11.68 4.94
N ASP A 126 -8.13 -11.10 6.14
CA ASP A 126 -9.11 -11.35 7.19
C ASP A 126 -10.38 -10.48 7.07
N GLU A 127 -10.55 -9.76 5.95
CA GLU A 127 -11.65 -8.84 5.67
C GLU A 127 -11.66 -7.60 6.59
N GLU A 128 -10.49 -7.28 7.18
CA GLU A 128 -10.28 -6.09 7.99
C GLU A 128 -9.45 -5.04 7.23
N GLU A 129 -9.83 -3.77 7.43
CA GLU A 129 -9.17 -2.62 6.80
C GLU A 129 -8.14 -2.02 7.77
N TYR A 130 -6.94 -1.74 7.26
CA TYR A 130 -5.83 -1.22 8.04
C TYR A 130 -5.23 0.04 7.40
N VAL A 131 -4.90 1.00 8.26
CA VAL A 131 -4.09 2.17 7.90
C VAL A 131 -2.70 2.03 8.52
N LEU A 132 -1.70 1.86 7.67
CA LEU A 132 -0.30 1.82 8.04
C LEU A 132 0.38 3.13 7.63
N ALA A 133 1.00 3.81 8.59
CA ALA A 133 1.84 4.98 8.32
C ALA A 133 3.31 4.63 8.51
N VAL A 134 4.11 4.79 7.46
CA VAL A 134 5.57 4.59 7.48
C VAL A 134 6.23 5.88 7.04
N SER A 135 7.13 6.46 7.84
CA SER A 135 7.97 7.57 7.35
C SER A 135 9.24 7.03 6.71
N GLY A 136 9.83 7.79 5.80
CA GLY A 136 11.15 7.49 5.23
C GLY A 136 11.67 8.64 4.37
N THR A 137 12.93 8.54 3.95
CA THR A 137 13.61 9.62 3.21
C THR A 137 13.20 9.63 1.74
N HIS A 138 13.35 8.48 1.08
CA HIS A 138 13.03 8.27 -0.34
C HIS A 138 12.22 6.99 -0.52
N ASN A 139 11.46 6.93 -1.60
CA ASN A 139 10.89 5.67 -2.06
C ASN A 139 11.44 5.30 -3.44
N THR A 140 11.48 3.99 -3.71
CA THR A 140 11.70 3.48 -5.06
C THR A 140 10.63 2.47 -5.44
N ALA A 141 10.18 2.53 -6.68
CA ALA A 141 9.30 1.54 -7.27
C ALA A 141 10.04 0.88 -8.43
N SER A 142 10.15 -0.44 -8.44
CA SER A 142 10.86 -1.15 -9.52
C SER A 142 10.10 -2.36 -10.05
N TRP A 143 10.02 -2.48 -11.37
CA TRP A 143 9.32 -3.56 -12.07
C TRP A 143 10.03 -3.97 -13.36
N ASP A 144 9.70 -5.13 -13.91
CA ASP A 144 10.41 -5.69 -15.07
C ASP A 144 9.73 -5.40 -16.41
N ARG A 145 8.40 -5.29 -16.44
CA ARG A 145 7.63 -5.22 -17.68
C ARG A 145 6.41 -4.32 -17.55
N PHE A 146 6.14 -3.56 -18.61
CA PHE A 146 4.85 -2.95 -18.83
C PHE A 146 3.89 -3.97 -19.46
N LEU A 147 2.71 -4.08 -18.87
CA LEU A 147 1.59 -4.87 -19.36
C LEU A 147 0.48 -3.91 -19.77
N ASN A 148 -0.35 -4.33 -20.73
CA ASN A 148 -1.58 -3.59 -20.98
C ASN A 148 -2.49 -3.71 -19.77
N LYS A 149 -3.21 -2.63 -19.46
CA LYS A 149 -4.31 -2.62 -18.52
C LYS A 149 -5.51 -3.36 -19.11
#